data_AF-A0A7S2TB92-F1
#
_entry.id   AF-A0A7S2TB92-F1
#
_cell.length_a   1.000
_cell.length_b   1.000
_cell.length_c   1.000
_cell.angle_alpha   90.00
_cell.angle_beta   90.00
_cell.angle_gamma   90.00
#
_symmetry.space_group_name_H-M   'P 1'
#
loop_
_entity.id
_entity.type
_entity.pdbx_description
1 polymer ?
#
loop_
_entity_poly.entity_id
_entity_poly.type
_entity_poly.pdbx_seq_one_letter_code
_entity_poly.pdbx_strand_id
1 'polypeptide(L)'
;EDRRLLELAAQCGGRWSLIAKNMEGRTENSVKTRFHSLQRQEARNRGWTPEEDEGLLNATLLFGRDWTKIVKQLPGRSRGQLKKRFAILTHHRPDLVRQVQTVEDNIQSGKQTVPNP
;
A
#
# COMPACT_ATOMS: atom_id res chain seq x y z
N GLU A 1 -15.69 7.61 20.28
CA GLU A 1 -14.68 6.54 20.46
C GLU A 1 -13.47 6.73 19.53
N ASP A 2 -13.66 6.77 18.21
CA ASP A 2 -12.55 6.87 17.24
C ASP A 2 -11.67 8.11 17.38
N ARG A 3 -12.26 9.29 17.56
CA ARG A 3 -11.50 10.54 17.77
C ARG A 3 -10.57 10.44 18.98
N ARG A 4 -11.09 9.92 20.09
CA ARG A 4 -10.32 9.73 21.33
C ARG A 4 -9.19 8.72 21.14
N LEU A 5 -9.44 7.64 20.40
CA LEU A 5 -8.44 6.65 20.03
C LEU A 5 -7.30 7.27 19.20
N LEU A 6 -7.62 8.07 18.19
CA LEU A 6 -6.63 8.75 17.35
C LEU A 6 -5.80 9.75 18.15
N GLU A 7 -6.43 10.55 19.02
CA GLU A 7 -5.73 11.48 19.91
C GLU A 7 -4.77 10.77 20.87
N LEU A 8 -5.24 9.70 21.53
CA LEU A 8 -4.42 8.91 22.44
C LEU A 8 -3.30 8.18 21.71
N ALA A 9 -3.54 7.67 20.50
CA ALA A 9 -2.50 7.07 19.67
C ALA A 9 -1.46 8.09 19.20
N ALA A 10 -1.86 9.34 18.92
CA ALA A 10 -0.93 10.42 18.60
C ALA A 10 -0.04 10.80 19.80
N GLN A 11 -0.59 10.81 21.02
CA GLN A 11 0.15 11.13 22.26
C GLN A 11 0.99 9.95 22.78
N CYS A 12 0.44 8.74 22.71
CA CYS A 12 1.02 7.56 23.33
C CYS A 12 1.78 6.64 22.36
N GLY A 13 1.60 6.80 21.04
CA GLY A 13 2.15 5.90 20.03
C GLY A 13 1.59 4.48 20.16
N GLY A 14 2.44 3.47 19.95
CA GLY A 14 2.09 2.04 20.00
C GLY A 14 1.83 1.46 21.40
N ARG A 15 1.64 2.28 22.43
CA ARG A 15 1.40 1.86 23.82
C ARG A 15 -0.07 1.48 24.04
N TRP A 16 -0.53 0.40 23.41
CA TRP A 16 -1.94 -0.02 23.41
C TRP A 16 -2.50 -0.28 24.80
N SER A 17 -1.68 -0.81 25.74
CA SER A 17 -2.02 -1.00 27.16
C SER A 17 -2.44 0.29 27.85
N LEU A 18 -1.69 1.36 27.62
CA LEU A 18 -1.97 2.68 28.19
C LEU A 18 -3.22 3.31 27.57
N ILE A 19 -3.39 3.13 26.25
CA ILE A 19 -4.56 3.63 25.52
C ILE A 19 -5.84 2.88 25.97
N ALA A 20 -5.77 1.55 26.13
CA ALA A 20 -6.88 0.73 26.60
C ALA A 20 -7.31 1.11 28.02
N LYS A 21 -6.37 1.41 28.93
CA LYS A 21 -6.70 1.93 30.27
C LYS A 21 -7.47 3.26 30.24
N ASN A 22 -7.26 4.07 29.19
CA ASN A 22 -7.96 5.33 28.99
C ASN A 22 -9.26 5.18 28.16
N MET A 23 -9.60 3.97 27.71
CA MET A 23 -10.84 3.66 27.00
C MET A 23 -11.60 2.59 27.77
N GLU A 24 -12.58 3.02 28.55
CA GLU A 24 -13.38 2.14 29.42
C GLU A 24 -14.01 0.98 28.62
N GLY A 25 -13.90 -0.25 29.15
CA GLY A 25 -14.48 -1.45 28.54
C GLY A 25 -13.76 -2.04 27.32
N ARG A 26 -12.55 -1.58 26.97
CA ARG A 26 -11.78 -2.08 25.81
C ARG A 26 -10.50 -2.83 26.23
N THR A 27 -10.22 -3.93 25.55
CA THR A 27 -8.92 -4.62 25.65
C THR A 27 -7.92 -4.03 24.67
N GLU A 28 -6.62 -4.15 24.96
CA GLU A 28 -5.53 -3.71 24.06
C GLU A 28 -5.72 -4.18 22.62
N ASN A 29 -6.14 -5.43 22.47
CA ASN A 29 -6.35 -6.03 21.16
C ASN A 29 -7.49 -5.34 20.39
N SER A 30 -8.56 -4.93 21.08
CA SER A 30 -9.66 -4.17 20.49
C SER A 30 -9.20 -2.77 20.04
N VAL A 31 -8.44 -2.09 20.89
CA VAL A 31 -7.87 -0.75 20.63
C VAL A 31 -6.96 -0.77 19.40
N LYS A 32 -5.98 -1.68 19.38
CA LYS A 32 -5.03 -1.85 18.28
C LYS A 32 -5.76 -2.19 16.97
N THR A 33 -6.71 -3.13 17.03
CA THR A 33 -7.49 -3.54 15.85
C THR A 33 -8.30 -2.36 15.29
N ARG A 34 -8.95 -1.58 16.16
CA ARG A 34 -9.73 -0.42 15.76
C ARG A 34 -8.84 0.65 15.14
N PHE A 35 -7.69 0.95 15.74
CA PHE A 35 -6.75 1.94 15.22
C PHE A 35 -6.27 1.58 13.81
N HIS A 36 -5.82 0.33 13.60
CA HIS A 36 -5.43 -0.12 12.26
C HIS A 36 -6.60 -0.14 11.27
N SER A 37 -7.83 -0.38 11.73
CA SER A 37 -9.02 -0.28 10.88
C SER A 37 -9.24 1.16 10.41
N LEU A 38 -9.13 2.13 11.31
CA LEU A 38 -9.24 3.55 10.98
C LEU A 38 -8.15 3.99 10.00
N GLN A 39 -6.89 3.58 10.23
CA GLN A 39 -5.80 3.85 9.29
C GLN A 39 -6.06 3.26 7.89
N ARG A 40 -6.58 2.03 7.82
CA ARG A 40 -6.96 1.42 6.54
C ARG A 40 -8.12 2.15 5.86
N GLN A 41 -9.10 2.63 6.64
CA GLN A 41 -10.21 3.42 6.11
C GLN A 41 -9.72 4.76 5.56
N GLU A 42 -8.86 5.46 6.29
CA GLU A 42 -8.24 6.70 5.83
C GLU A 42 -7.42 6.46 4.56
N ALA A 43 -6.59 5.42 4.52
CA ALA A 43 -5.82 5.04 3.34
C ALA A 43 -6.70 4.63 2.14
N ARG A 44 -7.94 4.17 2.37
CA ARG A 44 -8.92 3.87 1.32
C ARG A 44 -9.62 5.14 0.82
N ASN A 45 -9.91 6.05 1.74
CA ASN A 45 -10.59 7.32 1.45
C ASN A 45 -9.64 8.34 0.79
N ARG A 46 -8.34 8.24 1.08
CA ARG A 46 -7.30 8.97 0.35
C ARG A 46 -7.30 8.46 -1.10
N GLY A 47 -7.79 9.30 -2.02
CA GLY A 47 -7.70 9.07 -3.46
C GLY A 47 -6.26 8.86 -3.91
N TRP A 48 -6.07 8.33 -5.12
CA TRP A 48 -4.75 8.16 -5.72
C TRP A 48 -4.26 9.50 -6.28
N THR A 49 -3.02 9.87 -5.97
CA THR A 49 -2.38 11.02 -6.61
C THR A 49 -1.67 10.59 -7.90
N PRO A 50 -1.44 11.51 -8.86
CA PRO A 50 -0.69 11.21 -10.07
C PRO A 50 0.70 10.62 -9.78
N GLU A 51 1.37 11.13 -8.75
CA GLU A 51 2.71 10.68 -8.36
C GLU A 51 2.69 9.22 -7.86
N GLU A 52 1.62 8.82 -7.18
CA GLU A 52 1.43 7.43 -6.76
C GLU A 52 1.13 6.50 -7.94
N ASP A 53 0.39 6.99 -8.93
CA ASP A 53 0.14 6.25 -10.17
C ASP A 53 1.42 6.06 -10.96
N GLU A 54 2.22 7.11 -11.12
CA GLU A 54 3.53 7.05 -11.76
C GLU A 54 4.48 6.12 -11.00
N GLY A 55 4.53 6.23 -9.67
CA GLY A 55 5.31 5.33 -8.82
C GLY A 55 4.87 3.87 -8.96
N LEU A 56 3.56 3.62 -9.05
CA LEU A 56 3.01 2.27 -9.27
C LEU A 56 3.43 1.71 -10.63
N LEU A 57 3.29 2.51 -11.69
CA LEU A 57 3.65 2.09 -13.04
C LEU A 57 5.16 1.82 -13.15
N ASN A 58 6.00 2.75 -12.69
CA ASN A 58 7.45 2.59 -12.71
C ASN A 58 7.89 1.37 -11.90
N ALA A 59 7.31 1.15 -10.72
CA ALA A 59 7.62 -0.03 -9.92
C ALA A 59 7.18 -1.34 -10.61
N THR A 60 6.05 -1.35 -11.33
CA THR A 60 5.65 -2.52 -12.13
C THR A 60 6.54 -2.76 -13.34
N LEU A 61 7.10 -1.71 -13.94
CA LEU A 61 8.07 -1.83 -15.02
C LEU A 61 9.46 -2.23 -14.53
N LEU A 62 9.79 -2.01 -13.26
CA LEU A 62 11.07 -2.40 -12.68
C LEU A 62 11.06 -3.81 -12.07
N PHE A 63 9.97 -4.16 -11.38
CA PHE A 63 9.87 -5.40 -10.61
C PHE A 63 8.86 -6.40 -11.16
N GLY A 64 8.21 -6.10 -12.29
CA GLY A 64 7.08 -6.88 -12.77
C GLY A 64 5.87 -6.75 -11.85
N ARG A 65 5.02 -7.79 -11.73
CA ARG A 65 3.86 -7.78 -10.81
C ARG A 65 4.23 -8.36 -9.44
N ASP A 66 5.47 -8.14 -9.00
CA ASP A 66 5.91 -8.45 -7.64
C ASP A 66 5.36 -7.40 -6.66
N TRP A 67 4.06 -7.54 -6.35
CA TRP A 67 3.36 -6.61 -5.47
C TRP A 67 3.97 -6.53 -4.07
N THR A 68 4.71 -7.56 -3.64
CA THR A 68 5.37 -7.55 -2.33
C THR A 68 6.53 -6.55 -2.32
N LYS A 69 7.29 -6.45 -3.42
CA LYS A 69 8.31 -5.41 -3.59
C LYS A 69 7.69 -4.04 -3.82
N ILE A 70 6.64 -3.95 -4.64
CA ILE A 70 5.99 -2.68 -4.96
C ILE A 70 5.36 -2.02 -3.72
N VAL A 71 4.76 -2.79 -2.80
CA VAL A 71 4.24 -2.25 -1.52
C VAL A 71 5.33 -1.53 -0.71
N LYS A 72 6.59 -1.97 -0.80
CA LYS A 72 7.70 -1.31 -0.08
C LYS A 72 8.05 0.06 -0.68
N GLN A 73 7.76 0.26 -1.97
CA GLN A 73 8.01 1.53 -2.66
C GLN A 73 6.85 2.53 -2.51
N LEU A 74 5.66 2.04 -2.18
CA LEU A 74 4.44 2.85 -2.00
C LEU A 74 3.89 2.69 -0.58
N PRO A 75 4.54 3.30 0.44
CA PRO A 75 4.10 3.20 1.82
C PRO A 75 2.68 3.75 1.98
N GLY A 76 1.87 3.08 2.80
CA GLY A 76 0.46 3.46 3.01
C GLY A 76 -0.51 2.90 1.96
N ARG A 77 -0.02 2.23 0.90
CA ARG A 77 -0.88 1.48 -0.04
C ARG A 77 -0.71 -0.02 0.17
N SER A 78 -1.82 -0.72 0.34
CA SER A 78 -1.83 -2.18 0.45
C SER A 78 -1.72 -2.85 -0.92
N ARG A 79 -1.22 -4.10 -0.93
CA ARG A 79 -1.18 -4.95 -2.13
C ARG A 79 -2.50 -5.00 -2.91
N GLY A 80 -3.63 -5.07 -2.20
CA GLY A 80 -4.96 -5.10 -2.82
C GLY A 80 -5.29 -3.78 -3.53
N GLN A 81 -4.92 -2.65 -2.94
CA GLN A 81 -5.10 -1.33 -3.55
C GLN A 81 -4.24 -1.18 -4.81
N LEU A 82 -2.98 -1.61 -4.77
CA LEU A 82 -2.06 -1.55 -5.91
C LEU A 82 -2.57 -2.38 -7.10
N LYS A 83 -2.95 -3.64 -6.86
CA LYS A 83 -3.54 -4.51 -7.89
C LYS A 83 -4.77 -3.87 -8.54
N LYS A 84 -5.69 -3.37 -7.71
CA LYS A 84 -6.91 -2.70 -8.19
C LYS A 84 -6.59 -1.46 -9.00
N ARG A 85 -5.65 -0.62 -8.53
CA ARG A 85 -5.27 0.61 -9.24
C ARG A 85 -4.57 0.32 -10.55
N PHE A 86 -3.65 -0.64 -10.56
CA PHE A 86 -2.97 -1.07 -11.78
C PHE A 86 -3.95 -1.57 -12.84
N ALA A 87 -4.94 -2.39 -12.45
CA ALA A 87 -5.99 -2.85 -13.35
C ALA A 87 -6.79 -1.69 -13.97
N ILE A 88 -7.05 -0.63 -13.20
CA ILE A 88 -7.71 0.59 -13.71
C ILE A 88 -6.78 1.35 -14.67
N LEU A 89 -5.52 1.57 -14.29
CA LEU A 89 -4.53 2.32 -15.11
C LEU A 89 -4.19 1.64 -16.44
N THR A 90 -4.28 0.31 -16.47
CA THR A 90 -3.97 -0.49 -17.65
C THR A 90 -5.20 -0.87 -18.47
N HIS A 91 -6.41 -0.60 -18.00
CA HIS A 91 -7.65 -0.93 -18.71
C HIS A 91 -7.68 -0.35 -20.13
N HIS A 92 -7.20 0.88 -20.31
CA HIS A 92 -7.08 1.55 -21.61
C HIS A 92 -5.64 1.57 -22.17
N ARG A 93 -4.71 0.84 -21.55
CA ARG A 93 -3.28 0.79 -21.93
C ARG A 93 -2.75 -0.65 -21.95
N PRO A 94 -3.14 -1.44 -22.98
CA PRO A 94 -2.69 -2.83 -23.11
C PRO A 94 -1.19 -2.95 -23.40
N ASP A 95 -0.59 -1.91 -23.98
CA ASP A 95 0.85 -1.77 -24.19
C ASP A 95 1.64 -1.86 -22.87
N LEU A 96 1.16 -1.22 -21.80
CA LEU A 96 1.79 -1.31 -20.49
C LEU A 96 1.72 -2.72 -19.90
N VAL A 97 0.60 -3.41 -20.09
CA VAL A 97 0.46 -4.80 -19.63
C VAL A 97 1.51 -5.70 -20.31
N ARG A 98 1.74 -5.49 -21.61
CA ARG A 98 2.77 -6.21 -22.38
C ARG A 98 4.18 -5.87 -21.89
N GLN A 99 4.49 -4.59 -21.68
CA GLN A 99 5.80 -4.18 -21.16
C GLN A 99 6.09 -4.81 -19.79
N VAL A 100 5.13 -4.78 -18.87
CA VAL A 100 5.26 -5.44 -17.55
C VAL A 100 5.45 -6.95 -17.72
N GLN A 101 4.74 -7.59 -18.65
CA GLN A 101 4.91 -9.03 -18.92
C GLN A 101 6.32 -9.35 -19.44
N THR A 102 6.88 -8.50 -20.31
CA THR A 102 8.25 -8.64 -20.80
C THR A 102 9.27 -8.50 -19.67
N VAL A 103 9.06 -7.56 -18.75
CA VAL A 103 9.90 -7.40 -17.55
C VAL A 103 9.86 -8.68 -16.70
N GLU A 104 8.69 -9.25 -16.47
CA GLU A 104 8.52 -10.51 -15.73
C GLU A 104 9.26 -11.68 -16.41
N ASP A 105 9.16 -11.80 -17.73
CA ASP A 105 9.87 -12.84 -18.51
C ASP A 105 11.40 -12.68 -18.40
N ASN A 106 11.90 -11.45 -18.51
CA ASN A 106 13.33 -11.15 -18.38
C ASN A 106 13.86 -11.47 -16.98
N ILE A 107 13.11 -11.11 -15.92
CA ILE A 107 13.44 -11.45 -14.53
C ILE A 107 13.51 -12.97 -14.35
N GLN A 108 12.53 -13.69 -14.88
CA GLN A 108 12.46 -15.16 -14.78
C GLN A 108 13.58 -15.84 -15.57
N SER A 109 13.95 -15.29 -16.74
CA SER A 109 15.04 -15.79 -17.58
C SER A 109 16.43 -15.40 -17.07
N GLY A 110 16.54 -14.64 -15.98
CA GLY A 110 17.81 -14.15 -15.44
C GLY A 110 18.55 -13.18 -16.37
N LYS A 111 17.86 -12.62 -17.39
CA LYS A 111 18.43 -11.65 -18.32
C LYS A 111 18.39 -10.26 -17.67
N GLN A 112 19.56 -9.73 -17.33
CA GLN A 112 19.71 -8.37 -16.82
C GLN A 112 19.30 -7.38 -17.92
N THR A 113 18.14 -6.73 -17.75
CA THR A 113 17.73 -5.65 -18.65
C THR A 113 18.41 -4.36 -18.20
N VAL A 114 19.43 -3.95 -18.94
CA VAL A 114 19.83 -2.54 -18.97
C VAL A 114 18.88 -1.82 -19.92
N PRO A 115 18.22 -0.71 -19.52
CA PRO A 115 17.55 0.15 -20.48
C PRO A 115 18.62 0.80 -21.35
N ASN A 116 18.51 0.61 -22.67
CA ASN A 116 19.35 1.26 -23.66
C ASN A 116 19.11 2.78 -23.60
N PRO A 117 20.16 3.63 -23.63
CA PRO A 117 20.01 5.08 -23.67
C PRO A 117 19.30 5.58 -24.94
#